data_AF-A0A6P6S696-F1
#
_entry.id   AF-A0A6P6S696-F1
#
_cell.length_a   1.000
_cell.length_b   1.000
_cell.length_c   1.000
_cell.angle_alpha   90.00
_cell.angle_beta   90.00
_cell.angle_gamma   90.00
#
_symmetry.space_group_name_H-M   'P 1'
#
loop_
_entity.id
_entity.type
_entity.pdbx_description
1 polymer ?
#
loop_
_entity_poly.entity_id
_entity_poly.type
_entity_poly.pdbx_seq_one_letter_code
_entity_poly.pdbx_strand_id
1 'polypeptide(L)'
;MGGFLLTAIVGAAALLLLSSILIHARETGTINGCDFFQGSWILDDSYPLYDTTQCPFIENEFDCQKNGRPDKDYLKYRWQPDSCNLTRFDGQNFLSNYRGKLLMFVGDSLSLNQWQSLTCMLHIAVPEAPYKLERIQDLSKFTFPTYNVSILFSRKAFLVDIRNEENLRVLKLDSISASKTWEGIDTLMFNSWHWWLHTGSKQGWDVIQYKNVLYKDMNRLLAYEKALNTWARWVKSRVDASKTKIIFQGVSSDHAT
;
A
#
# COMPACT_ATOMS: atom_id res chain seq x y z
N MET A 1 -57.35 -28.63 8.71
CA MET A 1 -56.08 -29.30 9.08
C MET A 1 -55.25 -29.46 7.81
N GLY A 2 -54.01 -28.97 7.83
CA GLY A 2 -53.07 -29.04 6.70
C GLY A 2 -53.04 -27.74 5.89
N GLY A 3 -51.93 -26.98 5.99
CA GLY A 3 -51.71 -25.80 5.13
C GLY A 3 -50.98 -24.61 5.74
N PHE A 4 -50.12 -24.76 6.74
CA PHE A 4 -49.31 -23.64 7.27
C PHE A 4 -47.84 -24.03 7.59
N LEU A 5 -47.30 -25.06 6.92
CA LEU A 5 -45.93 -25.52 7.19
C LEU A 5 -44.94 -25.42 6.01
N LEU A 6 -45.30 -24.75 4.91
CA LEU A 6 -44.39 -24.61 3.75
C LEU A 6 -43.90 -23.17 3.46
N THR A 7 -44.43 -22.15 4.11
CA THR A 7 -44.00 -20.75 3.90
C THR A 7 -42.92 -20.27 4.88
N ALA A 8 -42.60 -21.04 5.93
CA ALA A 8 -41.57 -20.67 6.90
C ALA A 8 -40.14 -21.14 6.54
N ILE A 9 -40.00 -22.11 5.63
CA ILE A 9 -38.68 -22.71 5.31
C ILE A 9 -37.95 -21.92 4.19
N VAL A 10 -38.69 -21.26 3.29
CA VAL A 10 -38.09 -20.48 2.19
C VAL A 10 -37.55 -19.12 2.66
N GLY A 11 -38.09 -18.55 3.75
CA GLY A 11 -37.63 -17.29 4.32
C GLY A 11 -36.32 -17.40 5.11
N ALA A 12 -36.05 -18.55 5.75
CA ALA A 12 -34.84 -18.75 6.55
C ALA A 12 -33.58 -18.96 5.69
N ALA A 13 -33.71 -19.61 4.53
CA ALA A 13 -32.58 -19.83 3.62
C ALA A 13 -32.13 -18.54 2.91
N ALA A 14 -33.05 -17.62 2.61
CA ALA A 14 -32.72 -16.33 2.00
C ALA A 14 -32.00 -15.37 2.98
N LEU A 15 -32.34 -15.43 4.28
CA LEU A 15 -31.66 -14.67 5.33
C LEU A 15 -30.25 -15.23 5.65
N LEU A 16 -30.07 -16.55 5.55
CA LEU A 16 -28.74 -17.15 5.70
C LEU A 16 -27.83 -16.88 4.48
N LEU A 17 -28.39 -16.80 3.27
CA LEU A 17 -27.62 -16.43 2.06
C LEU A 17 -27.27 -14.94 1.98
N LEU A 18 -28.05 -14.06 2.62
CA LEU A 18 -27.71 -12.63 2.76
C LEU A 18 -26.66 -12.37 3.86
N SER A 19 -26.48 -13.31 4.81
CA SER A 19 -25.38 -13.22 5.80
C SER A 19 -24.00 -13.56 5.22
N SER A 20 -23.96 -14.30 4.10
CA SER A 20 -22.72 -14.65 3.39
C SER A 20 -22.20 -13.59 2.41
N ILE A 21 -22.91 -12.45 2.26
CA ILE A 21 -22.45 -11.30 1.45
C ILE A 21 -21.74 -10.23 2.31
N LEU A 22 -21.67 -10.43 3.63
CA LEU A 22 -20.66 -9.78 4.48
C LEU A 22 -19.33 -10.52 4.29
N ILE A 23 -18.76 -10.41 3.10
CA ILE A 23 -17.35 -10.72 2.88
C ILE A 23 -16.58 -9.79 3.83
N HIS A 24 -15.92 -10.42 4.81
CA HIS A 24 -15.02 -9.85 5.82
C HIS A 24 -14.34 -8.55 5.36
N ALA A 25 -14.98 -7.42 5.63
CA ALA A 25 -14.45 -6.09 5.41
C ALA A 25 -14.58 -5.28 6.71
N ARG A 26 -14.04 -5.82 7.80
CA ARG A 26 -13.67 -5.04 8.99
C ARG A 26 -12.73 -5.82 9.90
N GLU A 27 -11.50 -6.06 9.47
CA GLU A 27 -10.41 -5.78 10.40
C GLU A 27 -10.17 -4.27 10.26
N THR A 28 -10.92 -3.48 11.03
CA THR A 28 -10.39 -2.17 11.45
C THR A 28 -9.02 -2.43 12.06
N GLY A 29 -8.11 -1.46 12.04
CA GLY A 29 -6.77 -1.57 12.68
C GLY A 29 -6.81 -1.73 14.21
N THR A 30 -7.89 -2.32 14.74
CA THR A 30 -8.15 -2.79 16.07
C THR A 30 -7.54 -4.17 16.29
N ILE A 31 -6.38 -4.23 16.93
CA ILE A 31 -5.87 -5.47 17.54
C ILE A 31 -6.18 -5.40 19.04
N ASN A 32 -6.89 -6.40 19.58
CA ASN A 32 -7.28 -6.47 21.00
C ASN A 32 -7.99 -5.19 21.51
N GLY A 33 -8.80 -4.55 20.68
CA GLY A 33 -9.52 -3.31 21.03
C GLY A 33 -8.72 -2.02 20.85
N CYS A 34 -7.45 -2.08 20.43
CA CYS A 34 -6.66 -0.88 20.15
C CYS A 34 -6.79 -0.45 18.68
N ASP A 35 -7.58 0.59 18.41
CA ASP A 35 -7.62 1.23 17.09
C ASP A 35 -6.33 2.03 16.85
N PHE A 36 -5.44 1.54 15.99
CA PHE A 36 -4.18 2.22 15.69
C PHE A 36 -4.33 3.54 14.95
N PHE A 37 -5.53 3.87 14.43
CA PHE A 37 -5.76 5.08 13.64
C PHE A 37 -6.42 6.21 14.45
N GLN A 38 -6.77 5.96 15.72
CA GLN A 38 -7.28 6.98 16.64
C GLN A 38 -6.25 7.27 17.72
N GLY A 39 -5.87 8.54 17.83
CA GLY A 39 -4.75 8.94 18.65
C GLY A 39 -4.33 10.38 18.39
N SER A 40 -3.13 10.71 18.86
CA SER A 40 -2.53 12.02 18.66
C SER A 40 -1.03 11.92 18.39
N TRP A 41 -0.49 12.97 17.78
CA TRP A 41 0.95 13.15 17.67
C TRP A 41 1.49 13.71 18.98
N ILE A 42 2.52 13.06 19.53
CA ILE A 42 3.21 13.49 20.74
C ILE A 42 4.70 13.70 20.45
N LEU A 43 5.33 14.59 21.21
CA LEU A 43 6.77 14.79 21.17
C LEU A 43 7.48 13.63 21.88
N ASP A 44 8.53 13.11 21.26
CA ASP A 44 9.33 12.00 21.77
C ASP A 44 10.81 12.24 21.42
N ASP A 45 11.62 12.53 22.43
CA ASP A 45 13.04 12.84 22.23
C ASP A 45 13.85 11.68 21.66
N SER A 46 13.35 10.44 21.78
CA SER A 46 13.96 9.25 21.21
C SER A 46 13.80 9.15 19.69
N TYR A 47 12.98 10.02 19.07
CA TYR A 47 12.83 10.11 17.61
C TYR A 47 13.90 11.04 16.99
N PRO A 48 14.21 10.94 15.69
CA PRO A 48 13.65 9.98 14.71
C PRO A 48 14.14 8.55 14.92
N LEU A 49 13.52 7.60 14.22
CA LEU A 49 13.96 6.20 14.22
C LEU A 49 15.30 6.00 13.48
N TYR A 50 15.69 6.96 12.65
CA TYR A 50 16.96 6.97 11.95
C TYR A 50 17.34 8.39 11.51
N ASP A 51 18.63 8.62 11.29
CA ASP A 51 19.15 9.84 10.64
C ASP A 51 19.26 9.59 9.13
N THR A 52 18.70 10.48 8.31
CA THR A 52 18.72 10.33 6.84
C THR A 52 20.14 10.35 6.28
N THR A 53 21.08 11.02 6.94
CA THR A 53 22.50 11.07 6.55
C THR A 53 23.19 9.70 6.59
N GLN A 54 22.64 8.76 7.36
CA GLN A 54 23.14 7.38 7.48
C GLN A 54 22.48 6.43 6.47
N CYS A 55 21.57 6.90 5.62
CA CYS A 55 20.90 6.09 4.61
C CYS A 55 21.41 6.44 3.20
N PRO A 56 22.41 5.70 2.65
CA PRO A 56 23.10 6.11 1.43
C PRO A 56 22.26 6.01 0.14
N PHE A 57 21.07 5.41 0.21
CA PHE A 57 20.20 5.15 -0.94
C PHE A 57 18.84 5.88 -0.89
N ILE A 58 18.66 6.77 0.09
CA ILE A 58 17.51 7.69 0.14
C ILE A 58 17.52 8.56 -1.14
N GLU A 59 16.36 8.75 -1.77
CA GLU A 59 16.27 9.63 -2.95
C GLU A 59 16.24 11.09 -2.51
N ASN A 60 16.80 11.99 -3.32
CA ASN A 60 16.96 13.40 -2.95
C ASN A 60 15.60 14.05 -2.65
N GLU A 61 14.53 13.64 -3.32
CA GLU A 61 13.16 14.11 -3.13
C GLU A 61 12.64 13.90 -1.70
N PHE A 62 13.25 12.98 -0.93
CA PHE A 62 12.87 12.69 0.46
C PHE A 62 13.92 13.09 1.51
N ASP A 63 15.08 13.63 1.10
CA ASP A 63 16.15 14.05 2.01
C ASP A 63 16.09 15.56 2.31
N CYS A 64 15.10 15.97 3.10
CA CYS A 64 14.85 17.38 3.40
C CYS A 64 16.04 18.10 4.05
N GLN A 65 16.79 17.41 4.93
CA GLN A 65 17.92 18.01 5.64
C GLN A 65 19.07 18.28 4.67
N LYS A 66 19.41 17.32 3.80
CA LYS A 66 20.39 17.52 2.74
C LYS A 66 19.97 18.61 1.75
N ASN A 67 18.66 18.77 1.53
CA ASN A 67 18.10 19.84 0.70
C ASN A 67 18.01 21.20 1.41
N GLY A 68 18.58 21.34 2.61
CA GLY A 68 18.75 22.62 3.30
C GLY A 68 17.63 23.01 4.26
N ARG A 69 16.71 22.11 4.61
CA ARG A 69 15.70 22.38 5.64
C ARG A 69 16.39 22.55 7.02
N PRO A 70 16.26 23.70 7.69
CA PRO A 70 17.02 23.98 8.90
C PRO A 70 16.38 23.41 10.19
N ASP A 71 15.05 23.34 10.26
CA ASP A 71 14.33 22.85 11.43
C ASP A 71 14.35 21.32 11.51
N LYS A 72 14.34 20.77 12.74
CA LYS A 72 14.36 19.33 13.02
C LYS A 72 13.22 18.84 13.90
N ASP A 73 12.38 19.75 14.41
CA ASP A 73 11.32 19.39 15.36
C ASP A 73 10.27 18.45 14.75
N TYR A 74 10.05 18.53 13.43
CA TYR A 74 9.17 17.61 12.71
C TYR A 74 9.61 16.14 12.81
N LEU A 75 10.90 15.88 13.06
CA LEU A 75 11.43 14.53 13.22
C LEU A 75 11.15 13.95 14.61
N LYS A 76 10.70 14.77 15.58
CA LYS A 76 10.50 14.40 16.99
C LYS A 76 9.09 13.92 17.32
N TYR A 77 8.21 13.84 16.33
CA TYR A 77 6.83 13.42 16.54
C TYR A 77 6.67 11.90 16.39
N ARG A 78 6.00 11.28 17.37
CA ARG A 78 5.52 9.90 17.33
C ARG A 78 4.00 9.87 17.41
N TRP A 79 3.38 8.97 16.65
CA TRP A 79 1.96 8.69 16.77
C TRP A 79 1.67 7.82 18.00
N GLN A 80 0.71 8.24 18.82
CA GLN A 80 0.27 7.54 20.04
C GLN A 80 -1.22 7.22 19.93
N PRO A 81 -1.60 5.94 19.72
CA PRO A 81 -2.99 5.53 19.79
C PRO A 81 -3.57 5.77 21.18
N ASP A 82 -4.86 6.09 21.24
CA ASP A 82 -5.55 6.40 22.51
C ASP A 82 -5.71 5.18 23.41
N SER A 83 -5.87 4.00 22.79
CA SER A 83 -6.24 2.76 23.48
C SER A 83 -5.09 1.79 23.70
N CYS A 84 -3.87 2.09 23.23
CA CYS A 84 -2.69 1.27 23.50
C CYS A 84 -1.38 1.99 23.19
N ASN A 85 -0.28 1.41 23.66
CA ASN A 85 1.07 1.86 23.33
C ASN A 85 1.65 1.04 22.18
N LEU A 86 2.12 1.73 21.13
CA LEU A 86 2.91 1.10 20.09
C LEU A 86 4.32 0.83 20.61
N THR A 87 4.80 -0.40 20.41
CA THR A 87 6.20 -0.73 20.66
C THR A 87 7.09 0.05 19.70
N ARG A 88 8.21 0.58 20.20
CA ARG A 88 9.22 1.19 19.34
C ARG A 88 9.69 0.18 18.29
N PHE A 89 9.94 0.66 17.08
CA PHE A 89 10.41 -0.19 15.99
C PHE A 89 11.79 -0.79 16.32
N ASP A 90 11.89 -2.11 16.19
CA ASP A 90 13.13 -2.87 16.29
C ASP A 90 13.39 -3.54 14.93
N GLY A 91 14.35 -3.01 14.19
CA GLY A 91 14.68 -3.49 12.85
C GLY A 91 15.35 -4.86 12.82
N GLN A 92 16.11 -5.22 13.86
CA GLN A 92 16.76 -6.54 13.94
C GLN A 92 15.70 -7.62 14.22
N ASN A 93 14.79 -7.35 15.15
CA ASN A 93 13.65 -8.23 15.41
C ASN A 93 12.73 -8.33 14.18
N PHE A 94 12.48 -7.21 13.48
CA PHE A 94 11.73 -7.23 12.21
C PHE A 94 12.37 -8.19 11.21
N LEU A 95 13.66 -8.05 10.91
CA LEU A 95 14.34 -8.92 9.95
C LEU A 95 14.37 -10.38 10.38
N SER A 96 14.46 -10.64 11.69
CA SER A 96 14.42 -11.99 12.24
C SER A 96 13.04 -12.64 12.07
N ASN A 97 11.97 -11.90 12.36
CA ASN A 97 10.58 -12.37 12.23
C ASN A 97 10.15 -12.56 10.78
N TYR A 98 10.67 -11.73 9.87
CA TYR A 98 10.41 -11.83 8.43
C TYR A 98 11.45 -12.67 7.69
N ARG A 99 12.30 -13.43 8.37
CA ARG A 99 13.32 -14.28 7.73
C ARG A 99 12.71 -15.17 6.63
N GLY A 100 13.30 -15.13 5.45
CA GLY A 100 12.82 -15.88 4.28
C GLY A 100 11.58 -15.31 3.60
N LYS A 101 11.14 -14.09 3.95
CA LYS A 101 9.91 -13.46 3.43
C LYS A 101 10.17 -12.41 2.36
N LEU A 102 9.18 -12.24 1.50
CA LEU A 102 9.07 -11.19 0.49
C LEU A 102 7.97 -10.21 0.88
N LEU A 103 8.32 -8.93 0.99
CA LEU A 103 7.38 -7.84 1.21
C LEU A 103 7.40 -6.92 -0.01
N MET A 104 6.25 -6.45 -0.47
CA MET A 104 6.19 -5.56 -1.63
C MET A 104 5.22 -4.40 -1.41
N PHE A 105 5.74 -3.19 -1.59
CA PHE A 105 4.95 -1.98 -1.76
C PHE A 105 4.53 -1.87 -3.23
N VAL A 106 3.25 -1.63 -3.48
CA VAL A 106 2.70 -1.49 -4.83
C VAL A 106 1.86 -0.22 -4.88
N GLY A 107 2.31 0.76 -5.65
CA GLY A 107 1.56 2.02 -5.70
C GLY A 107 2.29 3.17 -6.35
N ASP A 108 1.95 4.36 -5.89
CA ASP A 108 2.49 5.63 -6.39
C ASP A 108 3.75 6.07 -5.62
N SER A 109 4.12 7.34 -5.74
CA SER A 109 5.30 7.91 -5.06
C SER A 109 5.26 7.83 -3.54
N LEU A 110 4.08 7.70 -2.92
CA LEU A 110 3.97 7.52 -1.47
C LEU A 110 4.38 6.11 -1.04
N SER A 111 4.08 5.09 -1.85
CA SER A 111 4.59 3.74 -1.64
C SER A 111 6.11 3.69 -1.75
N LEU A 112 6.71 4.43 -2.70
CA LEU A 112 8.16 4.58 -2.79
C LEU A 112 8.74 5.22 -1.53
N ASN A 113 8.10 6.28 -1.04
CA ASN A 113 8.52 6.97 0.17
C ASN A 113 8.50 6.05 1.40
N GLN A 114 7.42 5.28 1.61
CA GLN A 114 7.34 4.31 2.70
C GLN A 114 8.34 3.16 2.56
N TRP A 115 8.55 2.66 1.33
CA TRP A 115 9.56 1.64 1.04
C TRP A 115 10.97 2.13 1.38
N GLN A 116 11.32 3.37 1.03
CA GLN A 116 12.61 3.96 1.39
C GLN A 116 12.74 4.19 2.90
N SER A 117 11.68 4.65 3.56
CA SER A 117 11.68 4.80 5.03
C SER A 117 11.97 3.46 5.72
N LEU A 118 11.27 2.38 5.34
CA LEU A 118 11.50 1.06 5.93
C LEU A 118 12.91 0.53 5.64
N THR A 119 13.38 0.64 4.40
CA THR A 119 14.72 0.13 4.03
C THR A 119 15.84 0.92 4.73
N CYS A 120 15.71 2.24 4.92
CA CYS A 120 16.63 3.03 5.72
C CYS A 120 16.63 2.60 7.20
N MET A 121 15.45 2.46 7.82
CA MET A 121 15.33 1.99 9.21
C MET A 121 16.00 0.63 9.41
N LEU A 122 15.82 -0.29 8.46
CA LEU A 122 16.41 -1.62 8.54
C LEU A 122 17.92 -1.61 8.31
N HIS A 123 18.40 -0.84 7.33
CA HIS A 123 19.84 -0.72 7.08
C HIS A 123 20.58 -0.22 8.33
N ILE A 124 20.02 0.79 9.00
CA ILE A 124 20.62 1.41 10.18
C ILE A 124 20.48 0.52 11.43
N ALA A 125 19.42 -0.29 11.52
CA ALA A 125 19.27 -1.26 12.60
C ALA A 125 20.29 -2.42 12.56
N VAL A 126 20.83 -2.74 11.37
CA VAL A 126 21.82 -3.82 11.18
C VAL A 126 22.97 -3.36 10.26
N PRO A 127 23.78 -2.38 10.69
CA PRO A 127 24.74 -1.68 9.81
C PRO A 127 25.79 -2.60 9.19
N GLU A 128 26.16 -3.68 9.89
CA GLU A 128 27.14 -4.67 9.42
C GLU A 128 26.55 -5.72 8.46
N ALA A 129 25.22 -5.78 8.33
CA ALA A 129 24.59 -6.74 7.44
C ALA A 129 24.70 -6.26 5.99
N PRO A 130 25.25 -7.08 5.06
CA PRO A 130 25.30 -6.71 3.66
C PRO A 130 23.88 -6.58 3.11
N TYR A 131 23.69 -5.65 2.17
CA TYR A 131 22.46 -5.51 1.41
C TYR A 131 22.73 -5.49 -0.09
N LYS A 132 21.70 -5.81 -0.87
CA LYS A 132 21.68 -5.64 -2.33
C LYS A 132 20.50 -4.77 -2.71
N LEU A 133 20.74 -3.74 -3.50
CA LEU A 133 19.72 -2.87 -4.05
C LEU A 133 19.76 -2.96 -5.58
N GLU A 134 18.68 -3.48 -6.15
CA GLU A 134 18.50 -3.64 -7.59
C GLU A 134 17.30 -2.80 -8.02
N ARG A 135 17.46 -1.98 -9.06
CA ARG A 135 16.39 -1.17 -9.65
C ARG A 135 16.31 -1.47 -11.15
N ILE A 136 15.20 -2.05 -11.58
CA ILE A 136 14.95 -2.43 -12.98
C ILE A 136 13.56 -1.92 -13.36
N GLN A 137 13.52 -0.92 -14.23
CA GLN A 137 12.27 -0.29 -14.68
C GLN A 137 11.40 0.16 -13.49
N ASP A 138 10.19 -0.40 -13.37
CA ASP A 138 9.22 -0.09 -12.33
C ASP A 138 9.43 -0.89 -11.02
N LEU A 139 10.44 -1.76 -10.96
CA LEU A 139 10.70 -2.64 -9.81
C LEU A 139 12.01 -2.28 -9.10
N SER A 140 11.91 -1.94 -7.83
CA SER A 140 13.05 -1.84 -6.92
C SER A 140 13.03 -3.02 -5.95
N LYS A 141 14.17 -3.65 -5.70
CA LYS A 141 14.33 -4.76 -4.75
C LYS A 141 15.49 -4.48 -3.81
N PHE A 142 15.18 -4.38 -2.52
CA PHE A 142 16.16 -4.29 -1.44
C PHE A 142 16.25 -5.63 -0.73
N THR A 143 17.41 -6.27 -0.69
CA THR A 143 17.58 -7.61 -0.11
C THR A 143 18.63 -7.58 0.99
N PHE A 144 18.32 -8.21 2.12
CA PHE A 144 19.28 -8.55 3.18
C PHE A 144 19.60 -10.05 3.11
N PRO A 145 20.71 -10.47 2.47
CA PRO A 145 21.03 -11.89 2.28
C PRO A 145 21.17 -12.65 3.60
N THR A 146 21.73 -12.04 4.64
CA THR A 146 21.88 -12.62 5.98
C THR A 146 20.55 -13.08 6.59
N TYR A 147 19.47 -12.37 6.28
CA TYR A 147 18.12 -12.67 6.75
C TYR A 147 17.26 -13.37 5.69
N ASN A 148 17.76 -13.48 4.46
CA ASN A 148 16.97 -13.89 3.29
C ASN A 148 15.63 -13.14 3.19
N VAL A 149 15.67 -11.82 3.42
CA VAL A 149 14.48 -10.94 3.35
C VAL A 149 14.64 -10.01 2.17
N SER A 150 13.58 -9.88 1.37
CA SER A 150 13.51 -8.87 0.32
C SER A 150 12.30 -7.96 0.50
N ILE A 151 12.54 -6.67 0.31
CA ILE A 151 11.55 -5.61 0.39
C ILE A 151 11.54 -4.93 -0.97
N LEU A 152 10.42 -5.07 -1.67
CA LEU A 152 10.25 -4.65 -3.04
C LEU A 152 9.35 -3.41 -3.12
N PHE A 153 9.55 -2.62 -4.16
CA PHE A 153 8.63 -1.58 -4.57
C PHE A 153 8.30 -1.77 -6.05
N SER A 154 7.02 -1.85 -6.38
CA SER A 154 6.48 -1.90 -7.73
C SER A 154 5.71 -0.62 -8.02
N ARG A 155 6.23 0.21 -8.94
CA ARG A 155 5.59 1.45 -9.35
C ARG A 155 4.37 1.15 -10.21
N LYS A 156 3.19 1.19 -9.58
CA LYS A 156 1.88 0.99 -10.20
C LYS A 156 0.89 1.97 -9.58
N ALA A 157 1.10 3.25 -9.87
CA ALA A 157 0.40 4.37 -9.24
C ALA A 157 -1.14 4.26 -9.27
N PHE A 158 -1.69 3.69 -10.33
CA PHE A 158 -3.13 3.52 -10.53
C PHE A 158 -3.62 2.08 -10.27
N LEU A 159 -2.69 1.17 -9.92
CA LEU A 159 -2.87 -0.30 -9.81
C LEU A 159 -3.29 -1.02 -11.10
N VAL A 160 -3.97 -0.33 -12.00
CA VAL A 160 -4.37 -0.80 -13.32
C VAL A 160 -3.36 -0.40 -14.41
N ASP A 161 -3.53 -0.99 -15.59
CA ASP A 161 -2.61 -0.78 -16.71
C ASP A 161 -2.71 0.64 -17.30
N ILE A 162 -1.55 1.18 -17.67
CA ILE A 162 -1.43 2.23 -18.67
C ILE A 162 -0.71 1.62 -19.87
N ARG A 163 -1.27 1.77 -21.07
CA ARG A 163 -0.69 1.25 -22.32
C ARG A 163 -0.53 2.37 -23.34
N ASN A 164 0.52 2.30 -24.14
CA ASN A 164 0.66 3.15 -25.31
C ASN A 164 -0.05 2.48 -26.49
N GLU A 165 -1.13 3.08 -26.96
CA GLU A 165 -1.93 2.60 -28.10
C GLU A 165 -2.15 3.77 -29.05
N GLU A 166 -1.75 3.62 -30.31
CA GLU A 166 -1.86 4.68 -31.33
C GLU A 166 -1.28 6.04 -30.89
N ASN A 167 -0.10 6.02 -30.24
CA ASN A 167 0.57 7.18 -29.66
C ASN A 167 -0.20 7.88 -28.52
N LEU A 168 -1.21 7.24 -27.93
CA LEU A 168 -1.91 7.71 -26.74
C LEU A 168 -1.61 6.82 -25.54
N ARG A 169 -1.41 7.43 -24.36
CA ARG A 169 -1.37 6.74 -23.07
C ARG A 169 -2.79 6.46 -22.62
N VAL A 170 -3.21 5.21 -22.69
CA VAL A 170 -4.55 4.74 -22.34
C VAL A 170 -4.54 4.15 -20.93
N LEU A 171 -5.24 4.80 -19.98
CA LEU A 171 -5.49 4.25 -18.65
C LEU A 171 -6.65 3.24 -18.71
N LYS A 172 -6.35 1.95 -18.55
CA LYS A 172 -7.33 0.86 -18.68
C LYS A 172 -7.86 0.43 -17.31
N LEU A 173 -9.02 0.96 -16.92
CA LEU A 173 -9.58 0.77 -15.58
C LEU A 173 -10.00 -0.68 -15.24
N ASP A 174 -10.08 -1.55 -16.23
CA ASP A 174 -10.49 -2.95 -16.13
C ASP A 174 -9.37 -3.96 -16.45
N SER A 175 -8.10 -3.53 -16.47
CA SER A 175 -6.94 -4.39 -16.78
C SER A 175 -5.80 -4.28 -15.76
N ILE A 176 -5.25 -5.42 -15.34
CA ILE A 176 -4.07 -5.53 -14.45
C ILE A 176 -3.11 -6.60 -15.01
N SER A 177 -2.23 -6.19 -15.92
CA SER A 177 -1.21 -7.05 -16.54
C SER A 177 0.00 -7.31 -15.62
N ALA A 178 0.28 -6.37 -14.72
CA ALA A 178 1.38 -6.47 -13.75
C ALA A 178 1.14 -7.50 -12.64
N SER A 179 -0.04 -8.11 -12.59
CA SER A 179 -0.46 -9.06 -11.56
C SER A 179 0.54 -10.19 -11.29
N LYS A 180 1.24 -10.67 -12.33
CA LYS A 180 2.24 -11.74 -12.19
C LYS A 180 3.39 -11.39 -11.26
N THR A 181 3.78 -10.12 -11.16
CA THR A 181 4.88 -9.71 -10.27
C THR A 181 4.47 -9.63 -8.81
N TRP A 182 3.17 -9.66 -8.51
CA TRP A 182 2.63 -9.59 -7.16
C TRP A 182 2.34 -10.98 -6.58
N GLU A 183 2.32 -12.01 -7.41
CA GLU A 183 2.11 -13.40 -7.00
C GLU A 183 3.32 -13.93 -6.22
N GLY A 184 3.06 -14.73 -5.18
CA GLY A 184 4.11 -15.32 -4.34
C GLY A 184 4.75 -14.37 -3.31
N ILE A 185 4.25 -13.14 -3.19
CA ILE A 185 4.68 -12.19 -2.16
C ILE A 185 3.97 -12.51 -0.83
N ASP A 186 4.71 -12.55 0.29
CA ASP A 186 4.15 -12.85 1.61
C ASP A 186 3.37 -11.67 2.20
N THR A 187 3.81 -10.43 1.95
CA THR A 187 3.09 -9.21 2.36
C THR A 187 2.99 -8.21 1.22
N LEU A 188 1.77 -7.90 0.78
CA LEU A 188 1.48 -6.89 -0.23
C LEU A 188 0.92 -5.63 0.42
N MET A 189 1.56 -4.48 0.16
CA MET A 189 1.21 -3.18 0.73
C MET A 189 0.85 -2.24 -0.43
N PHE A 190 -0.44 -2.08 -0.67
CA PHE A 190 -0.97 -1.29 -1.78
C PHE A 190 -1.22 0.16 -1.37
N ASN A 191 -1.02 1.10 -2.31
CA ASN A 191 -1.49 2.46 -2.20
C ASN A 191 -1.87 3.00 -3.58
N SER A 192 -2.91 3.83 -3.65
CA SER A 192 -3.26 4.53 -4.88
C SER A 192 -4.16 5.72 -4.55
N TRP A 193 -3.68 6.95 -4.75
CA TRP A 193 -4.57 8.13 -4.73
C TRP A 193 -3.90 9.38 -5.30
N HIS A 194 -2.67 9.66 -4.86
CA HIS A 194 -2.02 10.95 -5.09
C HIS A 194 -1.94 11.31 -6.58
N TRP A 195 -1.65 10.33 -7.43
CA TRP A 195 -1.52 10.52 -8.87
C TRP A 195 -2.84 10.67 -9.63
N TRP A 196 -3.97 10.26 -9.04
CA TRP A 196 -5.29 10.43 -9.66
C TRP A 196 -5.68 11.90 -9.78
N LEU A 197 -5.13 12.75 -8.92
CA LEU A 197 -5.43 14.18 -8.90
C LEU A 197 -4.51 14.99 -9.83
N HIS A 198 -3.50 14.37 -10.45
CA HIS A 198 -2.62 15.06 -11.38
C HIS A 198 -3.37 15.50 -12.65
N THR A 199 -3.15 16.76 -13.03
CA THR A 199 -3.69 17.37 -14.25
C THR A 199 -2.57 17.98 -15.10
N GLY A 200 -2.88 18.40 -16.32
CA GLY A 200 -1.92 19.02 -17.23
C GLY A 200 -0.73 18.10 -17.55
N SER A 201 0.49 18.63 -17.51
CA SER A 201 1.72 17.89 -17.82
C SER A 201 2.01 16.73 -16.86
N LYS A 202 1.43 16.74 -15.65
CA LYS A 202 1.60 15.68 -14.66
C LYS A 202 0.60 14.52 -14.83
N GLN A 203 -0.42 14.69 -15.68
CA GLN A 203 -1.41 13.64 -15.90
C GLN A 203 -0.75 12.43 -16.59
N GLY A 204 -0.92 11.25 -15.98
CA GLY A 204 -0.27 10.02 -16.42
C GLY A 204 -0.87 9.36 -17.67
N TRP A 205 -1.99 9.89 -18.16
CA TRP A 205 -2.76 9.34 -19.28
C TRP A 205 -3.31 10.44 -20.18
N ASP A 206 -3.61 10.08 -21.43
CA ASP A 206 -4.23 10.95 -22.43
C ASP A 206 -5.73 10.64 -22.59
N VAL A 207 -6.11 9.37 -22.45
CA VAL A 207 -7.49 8.89 -22.49
C VAL A 207 -7.70 7.76 -21.47
N ILE A 208 -8.96 7.54 -21.09
CA ILE A 208 -9.37 6.50 -20.14
C ILE A 208 -10.20 5.45 -20.89
N GLN A 209 -9.92 4.18 -20.68
CA GLN A 209 -10.71 3.07 -21.21
C GLN A 209 -11.39 2.31 -20.07
N TYR A 210 -12.67 1.98 -20.25
CA TYR A 210 -13.40 1.04 -19.39
C TYR A 210 -14.40 0.24 -20.21
N LYS A 211 -14.38 -1.09 -20.10
CA LYS A 211 -15.25 -2.02 -20.85
C LYS A 211 -15.23 -1.76 -22.36
N ASN A 212 -14.02 -1.58 -22.92
CA ASN A 212 -13.76 -1.27 -24.34
C ASN A 212 -14.37 0.05 -24.85
N VAL A 213 -14.81 0.95 -23.97
CA VAL A 213 -15.24 2.30 -24.33
C VAL A 213 -14.13 3.28 -23.97
N LEU A 214 -13.75 4.14 -24.92
CA LEU A 214 -12.78 5.22 -24.72
C LEU A 214 -13.48 6.50 -24.27
N TYR A 215 -12.88 7.16 -23.29
CA TYR A 215 -13.30 8.42 -22.72
C TYR A 215 -12.13 9.40 -22.80
N LYS A 216 -12.40 10.62 -23.27
CA LYS A 216 -11.41 11.70 -23.21
C LYS A 216 -11.01 12.01 -21.77
N ASP A 217 -11.99 12.00 -20.87
CA ASP A 217 -11.74 12.11 -19.45
C ASP A 217 -12.89 11.50 -18.62
N MET A 218 -12.68 11.32 -17.32
CA MET A 218 -13.66 10.76 -16.38
C MET A 218 -13.55 11.44 -15.01
N ASN A 219 -14.67 11.59 -14.29
CA ASN A 219 -14.62 12.00 -12.89
C ASN A 219 -13.62 11.14 -12.10
N ARG A 220 -12.73 11.77 -11.32
CA ARG A 220 -11.61 11.07 -10.66
C ARG A 220 -12.05 10.03 -9.65
N LEU A 221 -13.09 10.31 -8.86
CA LEU A 221 -13.65 9.35 -7.91
C LEU A 221 -14.26 8.15 -8.64
N LEU A 222 -14.99 8.40 -9.72
CA LEU A 222 -15.58 7.34 -10.54
C LEU A 222 -14.51 6.46 -11.21
N ALA A 223 -13.44 7.07 -11.74
CA ALA A 223 -12.34 6.34 -12.35
C ALA A 223 -11.59 5.50 -11.30
N TYR A 224 -11.33 6.09 -10.13
CA TYR A 224 -10.69 5.44 -8.99
C TYR A 224 -11.52 4.25 -8.48
N GLU A 225 -12.83 4.43 -8.30
CA GLU A 225 -13.75 3.37 -7.88
C GLU A 225 -13.72 2.18 -8.87
N LYS A 226 -13.74 2.46 -10.18
CA LYS A 226 -13.67 1.40 -11.21
C LYS A 226 -12.35 0.64 -11.15
N ALA A 227 -11.23 1.33 -11.03
CA ALA A 227 -9.92 0.70 -10.91
C ALA A 227 -9.77 -0.11 -9.62
N LEU A 228 -10.22 0.43 -8.48
CA LEU A 228 -10.24 -0.30 -7.21
C LEU A 228 -11.12 -1.54 -7.28
N ASN A 229 -12.29 -1.49 -7.93
CA ASN A 229 -13.13 -2.66 -8.13
C ASN A 229 -12.45 -3.73 -9.01
N THR A 230 -11.61 -3.32 -9.96
CA THR A 230 -10.78 -4.25 -10.74
C THR A 230 -9.68 -4.86 -9.87
N TRP A 231 -8.99 -4.06 -9.06
CA TRP A 231 -7.98 -4.54 -8.11
C TRP A 231 -8.58 -5.50 -7.06
N ALA A 232 -9.73 -5.18 -6.47
CA ALA A 232 -10.40 -6.02 -5.48
C ALA A 232 -10.82 -7.38 -6.06
N ARG A 233 -11.30 -7.41 -7.32
CA ARG A 233 -11.58 -8.66 -8.04
C ARG A 233 -10.31 -9.46 -8.30
N TRP A 234 -9.20 -8.80 -8.64
CA TRP A 234 -7.90 -9.46 -8.78
C TRP A 234 -7.46 -10.09 -7.46
N VAL A 235 -7.49 -9.35 -6.35
CA VAL A 235 -7.16 -9.86 -5.01
C VAL A 235 -7.97 -11.10 -4.69
N LYS A 236 -9.29 -11.04 -4.84
CA LYS A 236 -10.21 -12.15 -4.52
C LYS A 236 -9.94 -13.40 -5.37
N SER A 237 -9.46 -13.24 -6.60
CA SER A 237 -9.30 -14.35 -7.55
C SER A 237 -7.88 -14.91 -7.62
N ARG A 238 -6.87 -14.16 -7.19
CA ARG A 238 -5.45 -14.51 -7.38
C ARG A 238 -4.64 -14.60 -6.10
N VAL A 239 -5.11 -14.01 -4.99
CA VAL A 239 -4.36 -13.99 -3.73
C VAL A 239 -4.95 -15.00 -2.75
N ASP A 240 -4.09 -15.91 -2.27
CA ASP A 240 -4.39 -16.84 -1.20
C ASP A 240 -4.16 -16.15 0.16
N ALA A 241 -5.25 -15.70 0.79
CA ALA A 241 -5.20 -14.98 2.06
C ALA A 241 -4.66 -15.83 3.23
N SER A 242 -4.54 -17.15 3.09
CA SER A 242 -3.87 -18.01 4.09
C SER A 242 -2.34 -17.90 4.05
N LYS A 243 -1.78 -17.37 2.94
CA LYS A 243 -0.34 -17.27 2.70
C LYS A 243 0.15 -15.84 2.60
N THR A 244 -0.68 -14.96 2.03
CA THR A 244 -0.31 -13.58 1.75
C THR A 244 -1.12 -12.62 2.61
N LYS A 245 -0.43 -11.77 3.37
CA LYS A 245 -1.04 -10.63 4.05
C LYS A 245 -1.21 -9.47 3.08
N ILE A 246 -2.38 -8.83 3.10
CA ILE A 246 -2.68 -7.66 2.27
C ILE A 246 -2.92 -6.46 3.16
N ILE A 247 -2.30 -5.34 2.82
CA ILE A 247 -2.48 -4.05 3.46
C ILE A 247 -2.82 -3.05 2.35
N PHE A 248 -3.79 -2.17 2.59
CA PHE A 248 -4.07 -1.04 1.72
C PHE A 248 -3.87 0.25 2.52
N GLN A 249 -2.85 1.02 2.17
CA GLN A 249 -2.59 2.33 2.76
C GLN A 249 -3.66 3.31 2.27
N GLY A 250 -4.31 3.99 3.22
CA GLY A 250 -5.27 5.05 2.94
C GLY A 250 -4.67 6.25 2.21
N VAL A 251 -5.53 7.23 1.95
CA VAL A 251 -5.16 8.49 1.28
C VAL A 251 -4.17 9.27 2.14
N SER A 252 -3.04 9.69 1.55
CA SER A 252 -2.18 10.71 2.16
C SER A 252 -2.74 12.09 1.85
N SER A 253 -2.85 12.93 2.87
CA SER A 253 -3.28 14.32 2.73
C SER A 253 -2.25 15.14 1.96
N ASP A 254 -2.74 16.08 1.16
CA ASP A 254 -1.94 17.16 0.57
C ASP A 254 -2.17 18.44 1.37
N HIS A 255 -1.12 19.23 1.55
CA HIS A 255 -1.13 20.49 2.31
C HIS A 255 -0.65 21.63 1.41
N ALA A 256 -1.39 21.86 0.31
CA ALA A 256 -1.18 23.02 -0.53
C ALA A 256 -1.62 24.29 0.22
N THR A 257 -0.65 25.18 0.48
CA THR A 257 -0.89 26.56 0.95
C THR A 257 -1.27 27.47 -0.18
#